data_AF-A0A0N5AKT9-F1
#
_entry.id   AF-A0A0N5AKT9-F1
#
_cell.length_a   1.000
_cell.length_b   1.000
_cell.length_c   1.000
_cell.angle_alpha   90.00
_cell.angle_beta   90.00
_cell.angle_gamma   90.00
#
_symmetry.space_group_name_H-M   'P 1'
#
loop_
_entity.id
_entity.type
_entity.pdbx_description
1 polymer ?
#
loop_
_entity_poly.entity_id
_entity_poly.type
_entity_poly.pdbx_seq_one_letter_code
_entity_poly.pdbx_strand_id
1 'polypeptide(L)'
;MLQETIVQEKINSSPTKTTAEIRRRRRQKSFWRFAKRLMISDKNRSTAAAESASTAKISVQLEPDTDIAAFPASEAKFNYHQLNVPVLLSVFEYLPLLTRIRLRMACKLTNFIYGSIPIVLSPIKLQTTHNDELRLFTENPDFIINHLIPEALIDEVNYEDDYILIKKCQAQLLIQRIAQRIDIIEHLWLETTINDSLCSTLLNELESEYGRKFFRKRKLKLQKLTVIGNKMCSIAEISEFIQQFSPSLEHLRLRHMRMDSKELSEEFWSAVKKCNKLRQFQYETCRYDKYSHMFIANTLCNKNITTLEISGIYELTGNDLAQISRQRPMKHLSVLCPKINAASYLNSGIVESIEHVHTLLLQCDSTFMLDNMDERKTMEQILRRMKDSSHLEVLHDVSNRVAQAARTISYWLQLSKETNRTIILKLSDISQEKIDQAIGRIMRKCDSVFKASASCTALVLTRGIGRVHLLDNHTWFGEDDDES
;
A
#
# COMPACT_ATOMS: atom_id res chain seq x y z
N MET A 1 -12.16 -45.21 -40.96
CA MET A 1 -12.49 -45.76 -39.63
C MET A 1 -11.19 -45.96 -38.86
N LEU A 2 -11.04 -45.22 -37.74
CA LEU A 2 -10.26 -45.49 -36.52
C LEU A 2 -8.71 -45.68 -36.63
N GLN A 3 -7.93 -44.76 -36.03
CA GLN A 3 -7.15 -44.90 -34.75
C GLN A 3 -5.73 -45.50 -35.00
N GLU A 4 -4.60 -45.15 -34.37
CA GLU A 4 -4.25 -44.33 -33.19
C GLU A 4 -2.69 -44.22 -33.08
N THR A 5 -2.20 -43.11 -32.48
CA THR A 5 -0.98 -42.90 -31.61
C THR A 5 0.44 -43.38 -32.02
N ILE A 6 1.44 -42.49 -32.24
CA ILE A 6 2.35 -41.73 -31.31
C ILE A 6 3.50 -42.58 -30.71
N VAL A 7 4.77 -42.18 -30.95
CA VAL A 7 5.80 -41.72 -29.97
C VAL A 7 6.98 -41.05 -30.72
N GLN A 8 7.38 -39.86 -30.26
CA GLN A 8 8.56 -39.07 -30.65
C GLN A 8 9.74 -39.36 -29.69
N GLU A 9 10.98 -39.34 -30.19
CA GLU A 9 12.13 -38.80 -29.44
C GLU A 9 13.35 -38.45 -30.32
N LYS A 10 14.02 -37.35 -29.95
CA LYS A 10 15.40 -36.88 -30.24
C LYS A 10 15.70 -36.18 -31.59
N ILE A 11 16.11 -34.90 -31.50
CA ILE A 11 17.53 -34.46 -31.59
C ILE A 11 17.67 -32.99 -31.11
N ASN A 12 18.79 -32.75 -30.43
CA ASN A 12 19.30 -31.52 -29.80
C ASN A 12 19.43 -30.29 -30.72
N SER A 13 19.24 -29.09 -30.13
CA SER A 13 20.31 -28.10 -29.86
C SER A 13 19.74 -26.68 -29.72
N SER A 14 20.11 -25.96 -28.65
CA SER A 14 20.00 -24.50 -28.63
C SER A 14 21.23 -23.90 -27.95
N PRO A 15 21.71 -22.73 -28.39
CA PRO A 15 23.05 -22.25 -28.11
C PRO A 15 23.14 -21.63 -26.70
N THR A 16 24.22 -21.94 -26.00
CA THR A 16 24.65 -21.31 -24.76
C THR A 16 24.89 -19.83 -24.97
N LYS A 17 23.93 -19.00 -24.55
CA LYS A 17 24.09 -17.53 -24.53
C LYS A 17 25.00 -17.14 -23.36
N THR A 18 25.99 -16.29 -23.64
CA THR A 18 26.95 -15.84 -22.64
C THR A 18 26.33 -14.87 -21.64
N THR A 19 26.80 -14.92 -20.39
CA THR A 19 26.35 -14.13 -19.22
C THR A 19 26.37 -12.61 -19.44
N ALA A 20 27.16 -12.13 -20.40
CA ALA A 20 27.21 -10.71 -20.79
C ALA A 20 25.99 -10.26 -21.62
N GLU A 21 25.39 -11.16 -22.39
CA GLU A 21 24.24 -10.87 -23.25
C GLU A 21 22.92 -10.83 -22.45
N ILE A 22 22.84 -11.64 -21.39
CA ILE A 22 21.77 -11.60 -20.38
C ILE A 22 21.80 -10.28 -19.60
N ARG A 23 22.99 -9.75 -19.26
CA ARG A 23 23.15 -8.44 -18.58
C ARG A 23 22.74 -7.24 -19.45
N ARG A 24 22.86 -7.35 -20.78
CA ARG A 24 22.53 -6.23 -21.70
C ARG A 24 21.02 -6.08 -21.95
N ARG A 25 20.25 -7.18 -21.93
CA ARG A 25 18.77 -7.14 -22.01
C ARG A 25 18.08 -6.67 -20.72
N ARG A 26 18.76 -6.70 -19.57
CA ARG A 26 18.26 -6.23 -18.26
C ARG A 26 18.15 -4.71 -18.09
N ARG A 27 18.47 -3.90 -19.11
CA ARG A 27 18.49 -2.41 -19.00
C ARG A 27 17.40 -1.65 -19.76
N GLN A 28 16.49 -2.31 -20.47
CA GLN A 28 15.43 -1.60 -21.20
C GLN A 28 14.09 -2.35 -21.14
N LYS A 29 13.25 -1.93 -20.18
CA LYS A 29 11.76 -1.97 -20.10
C LYS A 29 11.35 -1.79 -18.62
N SER A 30 10.57 -0.81 -18.17
CA SER A 30 10.46 0.60 -18.55
C SER A 30 10.43 1.42 -17.25
N PHE A 31 11.49 2.21 -17.02
CA PHE A 31 11.57 3.23 -15.97
C PHE A 31 10.31 4.13 -15.91
N TRP A 32 9.62 4.28 -17.06
CA TRP A 32 8.38 5.03 -17.23
C TRP A 32 7.14 4.45 -16.52
N ARG A 33 7.02 3.13 -16.33
CA ARG A 33 5.88 2.54 -15.59
C ARG A 33 6.01 2.71 -14.07
N PHE A 34 7.24 2.80 -13.58
CA PHE A 34 7.54 2.97 -12.16
C PHE A 34 7.59 4.45 -11.75
N ALA A 35 8.19 5.33 -12.58
CA ALA A 35 8.20 6.77 -12.34
C ALA A 35 6.79 7.39 -12.32
N LYS A 36 5.83 6.84 -13.08
CA LYS A 36 4.44 7.32 -13.12
C LYS A 36 3.71 7.22 -11.78
N ARG A 37 4.00 6.21 -10.95
CA ARG A 37 3.35 6.03 -9.62
C ARG A 37 3.90 6.97 -8.55
N LEU A 38 5.08 7.55 -8.74
CA LEU A 38 5.71 8.47 -7.78
C LEU A 38 5.43 9.95 -8.08
N MET A 39 5.05 10.31 -9.32
CA MET A 39 4.90 11.71 -9.74
C MET A 39 3.55 12.38 -9.40
N ILE A 40 2.65 11.71 -8.68
CA ILE A 40 1.41 12.34 -8.16
C ILE A 40 1.65 13.03 -6.80
N SER A 41 2.82 12.86 -6.17
CA SER A 41 3.12 13.43 -4.85
C SER A 41 3.72 14.85 -4.83
N ASP A 42 4.05 15.48 -5.97
CA ASP A 42 4.92 16.68 -5.96
C ASP A 42 4.33 17.98 -6.49
N LYS A 43 3.02 18.08 -6.76
CA LYS A 43 2.42 19.35 -7.23
C LYS A 43 2.15 20.42 -6.15
N ASN A 44 2.39 20.16 -4.86
CA ASN A 44 2.13 21.13 -3.79
C ASN A 44 3.37 21.57 -2.98
N ARG A 45 4.59 21.42 -3.49
CA ARG A 45 5.82 21.80 -2.75
C ARG A 45 6.58 23.01 -3.28
N SER A 46 5.92 23.84 -4.08
CA SER A 46 6.44 25.12 -4.54
C SER A 46 5.77 26.27 -3.79
N THR A 47 6.23 26.56 -2.56
CA THR A 47 6.29 27.89 -1.91
C THR A 47 6.60 27.72 -0.41
N ALA A 48 7.84 27.37 -0.04
CA ALA A 48 8.34 27.53 1.34
C ALA A 48 9.88 27.40 1.43
N ALA A 49 10.61 27.84 0.40
CA ALA A 49 12.07 27.87 0.41
C ALA A 49 12.55 29.29 0.07
N ALA A 50 12.30 30.22 0.98
CA ALA A 50 13.07 31.44 1.12
C ALA A 50 12.97 31.85 2.60
N GLU A 51 14.10 32.24 3.18
CA GLU A 51 14.27 32.67 4.59
C GLU A 51 14.28 31.49 5.58
N SER A 52 15.42 30.90 5.91
CA SER A 52 16.36 31.52 6.84
C SER A 52 17.71 30.79 6.79
N ALA A 53 18.71 31.41 6.19
CA ALA A 53 20.11 31.01 6.38
C ALA A 53 20.63 31.73 7.63
N SER A 54 20.87 30.99 8.72
CA SER A 54 21.75 31.47 9.79
C SER A 54 22.90 30.48 9.96
N THR A 55 24.09 30.97 9.60
CA THR A 55 25.38 30.31 9.77
C THR A 55 25.71 30.18 11.26
N ALA A 56 25.69 28.97 11.80
CA ALA A 56 26.32 28.65 13.07
C ALA A 56 27.66 27.93 12.81
N LYS A 57 28.77 28.63 13.03
CA LYS A 57 30.10 28.02 13.13
C LYS A 57 30.16 27.24 14.46
N ILE A 58 30.32 25.93 14.39
CA ILE A 58 30.57 25.09 15.57
C ILE A 58 31.97 24.48 15.41
N SER A 59 32.90 24.97 16.22
CA SER A 59 34.23 24.38 16.44
C SER A 59 34.10 23.20 17.40
N VAL A 60 34.51 22.00 16.98
CA VAL A 60 34.55 20.80 17.83
C VAL A 60 36.00 20.50 18.19
N GLN A 61 36.34 20.63 19.47
CA GLN A 61 37.52 20.00 20.07
C GLN A 61 37.18 18.52 20.34
N LEU A 62 37.98 17.60 19.80
CA LEU A 62 37.94 16.19 20.17
C LEU A 62 38.97 15.94 21.28
N GLU A 63 38.52 15.52 22.46
CA GLU A 63 39.40 14.85 23.42
C GLU A 63 39.57 13.38 23.01
N PRO A 64 40.80 12.82 23.10
CA PRO A 64 41.04 11.41 22.85
C PRO A 64 40.98 10.64 24.17
N ASP A 65 40.28 9.51 24.19
CA ASP A 65 40.53 8.51 25.21
C ASP A 65 40.51 7.09 24.63
N THR A 66 41.46 6.30 25.13
CA THR A 66 41.67 4.84 25.06
C THR A 66 42.27 4.19 23.79
N ASP A 67 43.59 4.03 23.87
CA ASP A 67 44.39 2.80 23.68
C ASP A 67 44.04 1.84 22.53
N ILE A 68 44.73 2.05 21.40
CA ILE A 68 45.06 0.97 20.46
C ILE A 68 46.58 1.01 20.21
N ALA A 69 47.21 -0.14 20.43
CA ALA A 69 48.63 -0.40 20.38
C ALA A 69 49.34 0.20 19.15
N ALA A 70 50.49 0.81 19.43
CA ALA A 70 51.37 1.47 18.47
C ALA A 70 51.91 0.51 17.39
N PHE A 71 51.72 0.88 16.13
CA PHE A 71 52.58 0.43 15.04
C PHE A 71 53.72 1.44 14.86
N PRO A 72 54.97 1.01 14.60
CA PRO A 72 56.11 1.91 14.50
C PRO A 72 55.97 2.79 13.25
N ALA A 73 56.03 4.11 13.48
CA ALA A 73 55.96 5.12 12.45
C ALA A 73 57.25 5.11 11.60
N SER A 74 57.13 4.62 10.36
CA SER A 74 58.00 5.07 9.28
C SER A 74 57.47 6.40 8.78
N GLU A 75 58.28 7.45 8.89
CA GLU A 75 58.00 8.81 8.43
C GLU A 75 57.76 8.86 6.92
N ALA A 76 56.53 8.62 6.51
CA ALA A 76 55.99 9.14 5.26
C ALA A 76 54.95 10.19 5.62
N LYS A 77 55.24 11.47 5.36
CA LYS A 77 54.26 12.56 5.40
C LYS A 77 53.21 12.29 4.30
N PHE A 78 52.27 11.40 4.58
CA PHE A 78 51.03 11.33 3.82
C PHE A 78 50.23 12.58 4.19
N ASN A 79 50.19 13.55 3.26
CA ASN A 79 49.17 14.58 3.28
C ASN A 79 47.81 13.88 3.15
N TYR A 80 47.20 13.52 4.27
CA TYR A 80 45.79 13.16 4.29
C TYR A 80 45.03 14.43 3.91
N HIS A 81 44.67 14.56 2.63
CA HIS A 81 43.63 15.49 2.23
C HIS A 81 42.38 15.10 3.01
N GLN A 82 42.08 15.85 4.07
CA GLN A 82 40.83 15.72 4.80
C GLN A 82 39.70 15.93 3.79
N LEU A 83 39.02 14.84 3.45
CA LEU A 83 37.87 14.90 2.56
C LEU A 83 36.83 15.83 3.19
N ASN A 84 36.51 16.91 2.49
CA ASN A 84 35.57 17.92 2.95
C ASN A 84 34.18 17.27 3.12
N VAL A 85 33.67 17.22 4.35
CA VAL A 85 32.47 16.49 4.73
C VAL A 85 31.21 16.96 3.96
N PRO A 86 30.93 18.27 3.83
CA PRO A 86 29.90 18.77 2.92
C PRO A 86 30.00 18.28 1.47
N VAL A 87 31.23 18.25 0.90
CA VAL A 87 31.44 17.77 -0.47
C VAL A 87 31.16 16.27 -0.55
N LEU A 88 31.65 15.49 0.42
CA LEU A 88 31.33 14.08 0.52
C LEU A 88 29.83 13.83 0.62
N LEU A 89 29.09 14.58 1.45
CA LEU A 89 27.62 14.46 1.53
C LEU A 89 26.95 14.74 0.18
N SER A 90 27.37 15.82 -0.50
CA SER A 90 26.82 16.17 -1.82
C SER A 90 27.07 15.08 -2.86
N VAL A 91 28.28 14.49 -2.90
CA VAL A 91 28.61 13.41 -3.85
C VAL A 91 27.93 12.11 -3.47
N PHE A 92 27.79 11.83 -2.16
CA PHE A 92 27.25 10.57 -1.66
C PHE A 92 25.78 10.39 -2.06
N GLU A 93 24.98 11.46 -2.09
CA GLU A 93 23.59 11.41 -2.54
C GLU A 93 23.44 10.93 -3.99
N TYR A 94 24.42 11.21 -4.86
CA TYR A 94 24.41 10.79 -6.26
C TYR A 94 24.93 9.36 -6.49
N LEU A 95 25.46 8.69 -5.46
CA LEU A 95 26.00 7.34 -5.60
C LEU A 95 24.89 6.27 -5.54
N PRO A 96 25.00 5.18 -6.33
CA PRO A 96 24.13 4.02 -6.21
C PRO A 96 24.10 3.47 -4.77
N LEU A 97 22.95 2.95 -4.32
CA LEU A 97 22.74 2.48 -2.94
C LEU A 97 23.83 1.49 -2.48
N LEU A 98 24.16 0.49 -3.31
CA LEU A 98 25.21 -0.48 -3.00
C LEU A 98 26.60 0.16 -2.88
N THR A 99 26.91 1.15 -3.72
CA THR A 99 28.17 1.90 -3.64
C THR A 99 28.23 2.74 -2.38
N ARG A 100 27.13 3.42 -2.02
CA ARG A 100 26.98 4.15 -0.76
C ARG A 100 27.24 3.24 0.44
N ILE A 101 26.70 2.04 0.42
CA ILE A 101 26.85 1.07 1.52
C ILE A 101 28.27 0.53 1.59
N ARG A 102 28.87 0.16 0.45
CA ARG A 102 30.28 -0.26 0.40
C ARG A 102 31.21 0.85 0.90
N LEU A 103 30.96 2.10 0.52
CA LEU A 103 31.68 3.26 1.04
C LEU A 103 31.44 3.46 2.53
N ARG A 104 30.22 3.25 3.03
CA ARG A 104 29.91 3.27 4.47
C ARG A 104 30.70 2.21 5.23
N MET A 105 30.91 1.02 4.66
CA MET A 105 31.71 -0.05 5.26
C MET A 105 33.22 0.22 5.19
N ALA A 106 33.72 0.78 4.07
CA ALA A 106 35.13 1.07 3.85
C ALA A 106 35.60 2.32 4.61
N CYS A 107 34.76 3.35 4.69
CA CYS A 107 35.04 4.61 5.37
C CYS A 107 34.70 4.54 6.86
N LYS A 108 35.51 3.81 7.63
CA LYS A 108 35.57 4.00 9.10
C LYS A 108 36.00 5.43 9.49
N LEU A 109 36.53 6.20 8.52
CA LEU A 109 37.09 7.55 8.68
C LEU A 109 36.08 8.68 8.96
N THR A 110 34.76 8.45 8.89
CA THR A 110 33.77 9.47 9.29
C THR A 110 32.56 8.82 9.96
N ASN A 111 32.64 8.65 11.28
CA ASN A 111 31.49 8.39 12.16
C ASN A 111 30.27 9.29 11.84
N PHE A 112 30.54 10.48 11.29
CA PHE A 112 29.60 11.45 10.77
C PHE A 112 28.79 10.95 9.57
N ILE A 113 29.40 10.54 8.45
CA ILE A 113 28.64 10.07 7.26
C ILE A 113 27.84 8.81 7.59
N TYR A 114 28.44 7.90 8.37
CA TYR A 114 27.75 6.70 8.91
C TYR A 114 26.54 7.08 9.77
N GLY A 115 26.62 8.19 10.50
CA GLY A 115 25.57 8.69 11.38
C GLY A 115 24.55 9.61 10.70
N SER A 116 24.83 10.16 9.52
CA SER A 116 24.03 11.20 8.87
C SER A 116 23.06 10.65 7.81
N ILE A 117 23.43 9.62 7.05
CA ILE A 117 22.63 9.14 5.91
C ILE A 117 21.96 7.79 6.22
N PRO A 118 20.62 7.70 6.26
CA PRO A 118 19.92 6.44 6.52
C PRO A 118 20.05 5.47 5.33
N ILE A 119 20.20 4.18 5.62
CA ILE A 119 19.95 3.13 4.63
C ILE A 119 18.46 2.89 4.56
N VAL A 120 17.88 3.23 3.42
CA VAL A 120 16.45 3.08 3.15
C VAL A 120 16.22 1.85 2.29
N LEU A 121 15.31 0.99 2.73
CA LEU A 121 14.82 -0.15 1.97
C LEU A 121 13.57 0.27 1.19
N SER A 122 13.69 0.24 -0.14
CA SER A 122 12.57 0.42 -1.08
C SER A 122 11.46 -0.61 -0.82
N PRO A 123 10.23 -0.41 -1.31
CA PRO A 123 9.12 -1.34 -1.12
C PRO A 123 9.52 -2.80 -1.41
N ILE A 124 9.16 -3.68 -0.48
CA ILE A 124 9.31 -5.13 -0.64
C ILE A 124 7.97 -5.82 -0.41
N LYS A 125 7.68 -6.80 -1.27
CA LYS A 125 6.53 -7.69 -1.12
C LYS A 125 7.00 -9.14 -1.05
N LEU A 126 6.58 -9.83 0.01
CA LEU A 126 6.72 -11.28 0.17
C LEU A 126 5.36 -11.93 -0.06
N GLN A 127 5.28 -12.90 -0.96
CA GLN A 127 4.05 -13.60 -1.31
C GLN A 127 4.25 -15.12 -1.33
N THR A 128 3.39 -15.89 -0.67
CA THR A 128 3.45 -17.36 -0.74
C THR A 128 2.98 -17.88 -2.09
N THR A 129 3.72 -18.85 -2.62
CA THR A 129 3.36 -19.63 -3.82
C THR A 129 2.62 -20.92 -3.45
N HIS A 130 2.09 -21.61 -4.46
CA HIS A 130 1.44 -22.92 -4.28
C HIS A 130 2.39 -24.02 -3.79
N ASN A 131 3.70 -23.86 -3.98
CA ASN A 131 4.72 -24.85 -3.58
C ASN A 131 5.36 -24.54 -2.23
N ASP A 132 4.74 -23.67 -1.42
CA ASP A 132 5.24 -23.25 -0.10
C ASP A 132 6.57 -22.46 -0.13
N GLU A 133 7.06 -22.12 -1.32
CA GLU A 133 8.10 -21.12 -1.57
C GLU A 133 7.52 -19.70 -1.54
N LEU A 134 8.39 -18.70 -1.41
CA LEU A 134 8.00 -17.29 -1.36
C LEU A 134 8.54 -16.52 -2.57
N ARG A 135 7.67 -15.72 -3.19
CA ARG A 135 8.05 -14.70 -4.17
C ARG A 135 8.42 -13.42 -3.46
N LEU A 136 9.62 -12.93 -3.70
CA LEU A 136 10.09 -11.63 -3.28
C LEU A 136 10.06 -10.65 -4.47
N PHE A 137 9.20 -9.64 -4.38
CA PHE A 137 9.16 -8.52 -5.30
C PHE A 137 9.91 -7.35 -4.70
N THR A 138 10.84 -6.78 -5.46
CA THR A 138 11.66 -5.64 -5.03
C THR A 138 12.17 -4.87 -6.25
N GLU A 139 12.34 -3.57 -6.11
CA GLU A 139 12.95 -2.71 -7.13
C GLU A 139 14.45 -2.93 -7.28
N ASN A 140 15.11 -3.38 -6.20
CA ASN A 140 16.56 -3.49 -6.13
C ASN A 140 16.96 -4.92 -5.73
N PRO A 141 16.78 -5.92 -6.61
CA PRO A 141 17.12 -7.31 -6.31
C PRO A 141 18.59 -7.49 -5.94
N ASP A 142 19.49 -6.76 -6.63
CA ASP A 142 20.92 -6.76 -6.32
C ASP A 142 21.22 -6.27 -4.89
N PHE A 143 20.41 -5.35 -4.36
CA PHE A 143 20.56 -4.87 -2.99
C PHE A 143 20.22 -5.97 -1.99
N ILE A 144 19.12 -6.69 -2.22
CA ILE A 144 18.72 -7.81 -1.37
C ILE A 144 19.81 -8.87 -1.34
N ILE A 145 20.23 -9.35 -2.51
CA ILE A 145 21.15 -10.48 -2.61
C ILE A 145 22.56 -10.10 -2.15
N ASN A 146 23.11 -8.97 -2.61
CA ASN A 146 24.50 -8.65 -2.30
C ASN A 146 24.70 -8.00 -0.93
N HIS A 147 23.65 -7.43 -0.33
CA HIS A 147 23.78 -6.71 0.95
C HIS A 147 22.94 -7.26 2.08
N LEU A 148 21.75 -7.81 1.84
CA LEU A 148 20.95 -8.37 2.93
C LEU A 148 21.23 -9.84 3.13
N ILE A 149 21.24 -10.64 2.07
CA ILE A 149 21.45 -12.09 2.13
C ILE A 149 22.61 -12.57 1.23
N PRO A 150 23.84 -12.03 1.41
CA PRO A 150 24.99 -12.45 0.61
C PRO A 150 25.40 -13.91 0.84
N GLU A 151 24.97 -14.50 1.96
CA GLU A 151 25.23 -15.90 2.29
C GLU A 151 24.23 -16.87 1.66
N ALA A 152 23.15 -16.37 1.06
CA ALA A 152 22.30 -17.21 0.23
C ALA A 152 23.15 -17.66 -0.97
N LEU A 153 23.43 -18.95 -1.07
CA LEU A 153 24.16 -19.52 -2.19
C LEU A 153 23.50 -19.03 -3.49
N ILE A 154 24.28 -18.38 -4.35
CA ILE A 154 23.81 -17.74 -5.60
C ILE A 154 23.08 -18.78 -6.49
N ASP A 155 23.44 -20.06 -6.35
CA ASP A 155 22.86 -21.18 -7.08
C ASP A 155 21.48 -21.63 -6.55
N GLU A 156 21.05 -21.17 -5.37
CA GLU A 156 19.73 -21.43 -4.79
C GLU A 156 18.72 -20.30 -5.01
N VAL A 157 19.14 -19.19 -5.63
CA VAL A 157 18.30 -18.02 -5.86
C VAL A 157 17.79 -18.06 -7.29
N ASN A 158 16.55 -18.55 -7.47
CA ASN A 158 15.90 -18.58 -8.77
C ASN A 158 15.29 -17.20 -9.08
N TYR A 159 15.82 -16.55 -10.12
CA TYR A 159 15.27 -15.31 -10.65
C TYR A 159 14.23 -15.63 -11.71
N GLU A 160 13.02 -15.13 -11.52
CA GLU A 160 12.02 -15.03 -12.58
C GLU A 160 11.87 -13.56 -13.01
N ASP A 161 11.27 -13.32 -14.17
CA ASP A 161 11.30 -12.01 -14.85
C ASP A 161 10.85 -10.83 -13.96
N ASP A 162 9.98 -11.07 -12.97
CA ASP A 162 9.42 -10.04 -12.07
C ASP A 162 9.68 -10.26 -10.57
N TYR A 163 10.30 -11.38 -10.15
CA TYR A 163 10.49 -11.71 -8.72
C TYR A 163 11.65 -12.68 -8.45
N ILE A 164 12.05 -12.76 -7.18
CA ILE A 164 13.03 -13.73 -6.68
C ILE A 164 12.29 -14.83 -5.91
N LEU A 165 12.52 -16.10 -6.25
CA LEU A 165 12.05 -17.23 -5.44
C LEU A 165 13.01 -17.46 -4.27
N ILE A 166 12.45 -17.48 -3.07
CA ILE A 166 13.19 -17.75 -1.83
C ILE A 166 12.42 -18.75 -0.95
N LYS A 167 13.16 -19.54 -0.17
CA LYS A 167 12.61 -20.43 0.85
C LYS A 167 12.20 -19.64 2.09
N LYS A 168 11.34 -20.21 2.93
CA LYS A 168 10.90 -19.62 4.21
C LYS A 168 12.07 -19.22 5.13
N CYS A 169 13.08 -20.09 5.25
CA CYS A 169 14.27 -19.81 6.06
C CYS A 169 15.09 -18.63 5.50
N GLN A 170 15.16 -18.49 4.17
CA GLN A 170 15.83 -17.35 3.52
C GLN A 170 15.05 -16.05 3.74
N ALA A 171 13.72 -16.09 3.76
CA ALA A 171 12.90 -14.93 4.11
C ALA A 171 13.08 -14.52 5.58
N GLN A 172 13.14 -15.47 6.52
CA GLN A 172 13.47 -15.17 7.91
C GLN A 172 14.87 -14.54 8.03
N LEU A 173 15.87 -15.10 7.35
CA LEU A 173 17.22 -14.52 7.30
C LEU A 173 17.18 -13.09 6.72
N LEU A 174 16.46 -12.87 5.62
CA LEU A 174 16.27 -11.54 5.04
C LEU A 174 15.71 -10.56 6.08
N ILE A 175 14.66 -10.96 6.82
CA ILE A 175 14.06 -10.14 7.87
C ILE A 175 15.04 -9.81 9.00
N GLN A 176 15.82 -10.79 9.48
CA GLN A 176 16.88 -10.56 10.47
C GLN A 176 17.89 -9.53 9.96
N ARG A 177 18.27 -9.64 8.70
CA ARG A 177 19.26 -8.74 8.08
C ARG A 177 18.71 -7.33 7.88
N ILE A 178 17.42 -7.20 7.60
CA ILE A 178 16.71 -5.92 7.63
C ILE A 178 16.79 -5.32 9.03
N ALA A 179 16.52 -6.12 10.07
CA ALA A 179 16.64 -5.72 11.47
C ALA A 179 18.07 -5.41 11.93
N GLN A 180 19.11 -5.76 11.17
CA GLN A 180 20.49 -5.41 11.49
C GLN A 180 21.02 -4.22 10.67
N ARG A 181 20.68 -4.16 9.37
CA ARG A 181 21.39 -3.33 8.38
C ARG A 181 20.60 -2.13 7.86
N ILE A 182 19.28 -2.13 8.00
CA ILE A 182 18.39 -1.08 7.47
C ILE A 182 18.08 -0.03 8.54
N ASP A 183 17.90 1.23 8.16
CA ASP A 183 17.45 2.30 9.06
C ASP A 183 15.95 2.62 8.87
N ILE A 184 15.47 2.57 7.62
CA ILE A 184 14.07 2.88 7.26
C ILE A 184 13.55 1.86 6.25
N ILE A 185 12.37 1.32 6.50
CA ILE A 185 11.59 0.52 5.55
C ILE A 185 10.46 1.40 5.01
N GLU A 186 10.46 1.66 3.70
CA GLU A 186 9.41 2.46 3.06
C GLU A 186 8.07 1.71 3.07
N HIS A 187 8.08 0.45 2.63
CA HIS A 187 6.90 -0.40 2.64
C HIS A 187 7.25 -1.87 2.80
N LEU A 188 6.73 -2.49 3.86
CA LEU A 188 6.73 -3.94 4.03
C LEU A 188 5.35 -4.51 3.66
N TRP A 189 5.28 -5.35 2.64
CA TRP A 189 4.06 -6.07 2.25
C TRP A 189 4.21 -7.57 2.52
N LEU A 190 3.37 -8.08 3.41
CA LEU A 190 3.36 -9.47 3.86
C LEU A 190 2.08 -10.16 3.38
N GLU A 191 2.22 -11.03 2.38
CA GLU A 191 1.17 -11.87 1.82
C GLU A 191 1.61 -13.33 1.87
N THR A 192 2.07 -13.76 3.05
CA THR A 192 2.66 -15.07 3.24
C THR A 192 1.85 -15.92 4.21
N THR A 193 2.07 -17.23 4.17
CA THR A 193 1.55 -18.20 5.16
C THR A 193 2.24 -18.10 6.52
N ILE A 194 3.34 -17.34 6.62
CA ILE A 194 4.20 -17.25 7.82
C ILE A 194 4.39 -15.79 8.30
N ASN A 195 3.38 -14.94 8.09
CA ASN A 195 3.45 -13.51 8.43
C ASN A 195 3.82 -13.27 9.90
N ASP A 196 3.21 -14.04 10.81
CA ASP A 196 3.49 -14.09 12.24
C ASP A 196 4.97 -14.40 12.50
N SER A 197 5.49 -15.46 11.88
CA SER A 197 6.89 -15.86 12.04
C SER A 197 7.86 -14.79 11.55
N LEU A 198 7.55 -14.12 10.43
CA LEU A 198 8.36 -13.01 9.92
C LEU A 198 8.31 -11.81 10.86
N CYS A 199 7.14 -11.45 11.39
CA CYS A 199 7.01 -10.38 12.39
C CYS A 199 7.84 -10.69 13.65
N SER A 200 7.68 -11.87 14.23
CA SER A 200 8.41 -12.30 15.44
C SER A 200 9.90 -12.37 15.20
N THR A 201 10.34 -12.85 14.04
CA THR A 201 11.76 -12.89 13.66
C THR A 201 12.37 -11.49 13.68
N LEU A 202 11.65 -10.49 13.15
CA LEU A 202 12.11 -9.11 13.17
C LEU A 202 12.20 -8.58 14.60
N LEU A 203 11.14 -8.78 15.40
CA LEU A 203 11.07 -8.31 16.78
C LEU A 203 12.19 -8.90 17.64
N ASN A 204 12.37 -10.22 17.59
CA ASN A 204 13.43 -10.93 18.29
C ASN A 204 14.82 -10.39 17.94
N GLU A 205 15.06 -10.10 16.65
CA GLU A 205 16.34 -9.55 16.21
C GLU A 205 16.56 -8.12 16.72
N LEU A 206 15.50 -7.29 16.74
CA LEU A 206 15.55 -5.95 17.34
C LEU A 206 15.85 -5.98 18.84
N GLU A 207 15.38 -7.02 19.54
CA GLU A 207 15.56 -7.17 20.98
C GLU A 207 16.86 -7.89 21.37
N SER A 208 17.49 -8.61 20.44
CA SER A 208 18.71 -9.38 20.67
C SER A 208 19.87 -8.52 21.19
N GLU A 209 20.79 -9.11 21.97
CA GLU A 209 22.01 -8.41 22.42
C GLU A 209 22.85 -7.89 21.24
N TYR A 210 22.83 -8.60 20.11
CA TYR A 210 23.50 -8.18 18.88
C TYR A 210 22.87 -6.91 18.30
N GLY A 211 21.53 -6.84 18.27
CA GLY A 211 20.76 -5.65 17.91
C GLY A 211 20.99 -4.45 18.84
N ARG A 212 21.18 -4.71 20.15
CA ARG A 212 21.40 -3.67 21.18
C ARG A 212 22.83 -3.16 21.26
N LYS A 213 23.85 -4.01 21.11
CA LYS A 213 25.26 -3.66 21.39
C LYS A 213 26.08 -3.27 20.17
N PHE A 214 25.82 -3.78 18.97
CA PHE A 214 26.89 -3.83 17.96
C PHE A 214 26.78 -2.96 16.71
N PHE A 215 25.61 -2.46 16.25
CA PHE A 215 25.60 -1.81 14.91
C PHE A 215 24.65 -0.62 14.68
N ARG A 216 23.68 -0.36 15.58
CA ARG A 216 22.64 0.64 15.31
C ARG A 216 22.80 1.92 16.12
N LYS A 217 23.23 2.98 15.43
CA LYS A 217 23.07 4.37 15.93
C LYS A 217 21.61 4.84 15.87
N ARG A 218 20.73 4.16 15.12
CA ARG A 218 19.35 4.59 14.84
C ARG A 218 18.37 3.45 15.05
N LYS A 219 17.21 3.76 15.65
CA LYS A 219 16.07 2.84 15.73
C LYS A 219 15.49 2.67 14.33
N LEU A 220 15.26 1.42 13.92
CA LEU A 220 14.58 1.09 12.67
C LEU A 220 13.20 1.72 12.63
N LYS A 221 12.85 2.31 11.49
CA LYS A 221 11.53 2.89 11.22
C LYS A 221 10.84 2.13 10.11
N LEU A 222 9.52 2.05 10.19
CA LEU A 222 8.64 1.51 9.16
C LEU A 222 7.58 2.57 8.83
N GLN A 223 7.49 2.96 7.55
CA GLN A 223 6.53 3.98 7.10
C GLN A 223 5.19 3.35 6.71
N LYS A 224 5.21 2.26 5.93
CA LYS A 224 4.00 1.56 5.48
C LYS A 224 4.07 0.06 5.76
N LEU A 225 2.97 -0.47 6.30
CA LEU A 225 2.77 -1.90 6.51
C LEU A 225 1.53 -2.36 5.74
N THR A 226 1.67 -3.39 4.91
CA THR A 226 0.55 -4.17 4.39
C THR A 226 0.65 -5.59 4.92
N VAL A 227 -0.42 -6.10 5.53
CA VAL A 227 -0.55 -7.52 5.87
C VAL A 227 -1.83 -8.08 5.27
N ILE A 228 -1.70 -9.18 4.54
CA ILE A 228 -2.82 -9.97 4.06
C ILE A 228 -2.94 -11.17 5.01
N GLY A 229 -4.03 -11.20 5.78
CA GLY A 229 -4.35 -12.26 6.72
C GLY A 229 -4.55 -13.60 6.03
N ASN A 230 -4.25 -14.66 6.80
CA ASN A 230 -4.49 -16.03 6.42
C ASN A 230 -4.98 -16.81 7.66
N LYS A 231 -5.37 -18.08 7.51
CA LYS A 231 -5.92 -18.89 8.61
C LYS A 231 -4.96 -19.11 9.79
N MET A 232 -3.65 -19.10 9.53
CA MET A 232 -2.59 -19.31 10.52
C MET A 232 -2.05 -18.00 11.11
N CYS A 233 -2.50 -16.85 10.59
CA CYS A 233 -1.98 -15.56 10.97
C CYS A 233 -2.44 -15.19 12.37
N SER A 234 -1.53 -15.10 13.32
CA SER A 234 -1.87 -14.68 14.67
C SER A 234 -1.86 -13.15 14.78
N ILE A 235 -2.97 -12.63 15.31
CA ILE A 235 -3.22 -11.20 15.48
C ILE A 235 -2.32 -10.62 16.57
N ALA A 236 -1.93 -11.43 17.57
CA ALA A 236 -1.08 -10.98 18.67
C ALA A 236 0.30 -10.52 18.18
N GLU A 237 1.03 -11.34 17.40
CA GLU A 237 2.36 -10.92 16.93
C GLU A 237 2.29 -9.77 15.94
N ILE A 238 1.22 -9.68 15.14
CA ILE A 238 0.98 -8.50 14.29
C ILE A 238 0.74 -7.25 15.14
N SER A 239 -0.01 -7.37 16.23
CA SER A 239 -0.31 -6.26 17.13
C SER A 239 0.96 -5.76 17.81
N GLU A 240 1.79 -6.67 18.30
CA GLU A 240 3.11 -6.36 18.86
C GLU A 240 4.03 -5.69 17.83
N PHE A 241 4.04 -6.20 16.60
CA PHE A 241 4.79 -5.63 15.48
C PHE A 241 4.35 -4.20 15.16
N ILE A 242 3.03 -3.96 15.04
CA ILE A 242 2.47 -2.62 14.84
C ILE A 242 2.88 -1.70 15.99
N GLN A 243 2.79 -2.18 17.23
CA GLN A 243 3.17 -1.42 18.42
C GLN A 243 4.64 -0.99 18.37
N GLN A 244 5.56 -1.88 17.96
CA GLN A 244 6.99 -1.55 17.86
C GLN A 244 7.27 -0.41 16.86
N PHE A 245 6.51 -0.35 15.76
CA PHE A 245 6.65 0.67 14.71
C PHE A 245 5.70 1.87 14.81
N SER A 246 4.88 1.90 15.86
CA SER A 246 3.90 2.97 16.10
C SER A 246 4.43 4.41 15.99
N PRO A 247 5.70 4.76 16.33
CA PRO A 247 6.19 6.14 16.21
C PRO A 247 6.44 6.60 14.76
N SER A 248 6.56 5.67 13.81
CA SER A 248 6.89 5.98 12.41
C SER A 248 5.83 5.57 11.40
N LEU A 249 4.87 4.72 11.78
CA LEU A 249 3.89 4.17 10.87
C LEU A 249 2.89 5.25 10.40
N GLU A 250 2.89 5.51 9.09
CA GLU A 250 2.02 6.49 8.44
C GLU A 250 0.88 5.80 7.69
N HIS A 251 1.11 4.60 7.18
CA HIS A 251 0.15 3.83 6.40
C HIS A 251 0.03 2.40 6.94
N LEU A 252 -1.18 1.98 7.27
CA LEU A 252 -1.45 0.62 7.75
C LEU A 252 -2.59 0.02 6.93
N ARG A 253 -2.30 -1.08 6.24
CA ARG A 253 -3.23 -1.82 5.41
C ARG A 253 -3.30 -3.26 5.88
N LEU A 254 -4.47 -3.68 6.31
CA LEU A 254 -4.73 -5.01 6.84
C LEU A 254 -5.92 -5.58 6.09
N ARG A 255 -5.73 -6.68 5.37
CA ARG A 255 -6.78 -7.29 4.54
C ARG A 255 -6.99 -8.74 4.89
N HIS A 256 -8.21 -9.23 4.69
CA HIS A 256 -8.61 -10.59 5.04
C HIS A 256 -8.22 -10.98 6.47
N MET A 257 -8.27 -10.03 7.38
CA MET A 257 -7.97 -10.28 8.79
C MET A 257 -9.10 -11.07 9.44
N ARG A 258 -8.74 -11.92 10.40
CA ARG A 258 -9.70 -12.68 11.18
C ARG A 258 -9.59 -12.28 12.64
N MET A 259 -10.67 -11.70 13.16
CA MET A 259 -10.78 -11.31 14.57
C MET A 259 -11.73 -12.26 15.28
N ASP A 260 -11.19 -13.19 16.06
CA ASP A 260 -11.96 -14.30 16.65
C ASP A 260 -12.39 -14.05 18.11
N SER A 261 -11.78 -13.09 18.81
CA SER A 261 -12.12 -12.79 20.22
C SER A 261 -12.06 -11.31 20.54
N LYS A 262 -12.69 -10.92 21.66
CA LYS A 262 -12.70 -9.55 22.15
C LYS A 262 -11.31 -9.11 22.65
N GLU A 263 -10.60 -10.02 23.31
CA GLU A 263 -9.27 -9.79 23.89
C GLU A 263 -8.25 -9.48 22.80
N LEU A 264 -8.23 -10.27 21.72
CA LEU A 264 -7.37 -10.01 20.56
C LEU A 264 -7.73 -8.69 19.88
N SER A 265 -9.01 -8.33 19.83
CA SER A 265 -9.46 -7.05 19.28
C SER A 265 -8.94 -5.88 20.13
N GLU A 266 -9.07 -5.97 21.45
CA GLU A 266 -8.58 -4.94 22.37
C GLU A 266 -7.06 -4.74 22.26
N GLU A 267 -6.30 -5.83 22.21
CA GLU A 267 -4.85 -5.80 22.01
C GLU A 267 -4.48 -5.12 20.68
N PHE A 268 -5.11 -5.57 19.60
CA PHE A 268 -4.89 -5.02 18.27
C PHE A 268 -5.18 -3.52 18.19
N TRP A 269 -6.36 -3.09 18.65
CA TRP A 269 -6.73 -1.68 18.61
C TRP A 269 -5.88 -0.84 19.57
N SER A 270 -5.40 -1.41 20.68
CA SER A 270 -4.43 -0.76 21.57
C SER A 270 -3.09 -0.50 20.88
N ALA A 271 -2.62 -1.42 20.03
CA ALA A 271 -1.44 -1.20 19.21
C ALA A 271 -1.65 -0.11 18.15
N VAL A 272 -2.77 -0.14 17.42
CA VAL A 272 -3.12 0.90 16.42
C VAL A 272 -3.29 2.27 17.08
N LYS A 273 -3.84 2.34 18.30
CA LYS A 273 -3.99 3.58 19.07
C LYS A 273 -2.66 4.30 19.28
N LYS A 274 -1.56 3.57 19.46
CA LYS A 274 -0.21 4.15 19.62
C LYS A 274 0.35 4.79 18.34
N CYS A 275 -0.21 4.48 17.16
CA CYS A 275 0.27 4.97 15.87
C CYS A 275 -0.13 6.43 15.59
N ASN A 276 0.56 7.41 16.18
CA ASN A 276 0.16 8.82 16.13
C ASN A 276 0.32 9.49 14.75
N LYS A 277 1.16 8.93 13.87
CA LYS A 277 1.42 9.48 12.53
C LYS A 277 0.53 8.86 11.44
N LEU A 278 -0.40 7.99 11.81
CA LEU A 278 -1.24 7.26 10.87
C LEU A 278 -2.13 8.23 10.07
N ARG A 279 -1.96 8.25 8.75
CA ARG A 279 -2.71 9.06 7.78
C ARG A 279 -3.59 8.22 6.86
N GLN A 280 -3.19 6.99 6.56
CA GLN A 280 -3.99 6.05 5.77
C GLN A 280 -4.20 4.77 6.57
N PHE A 281 -5.47 4.38 6.69
CA PHE A 281 -5.84 3.17 7.41
C PHE A 281 -6.83 2.35 6.58
N GLN A 282 -6.46 1.10 6.31
CA GLN A 282 -7.32 0.11 5.69
C GLN A 282 -7.44 -1.13 6.57
N TYR A 283 -8.67 -1.53 6.86
CA TYR A 283 -9.00 -2.73 7.61
C TYR A 283 -10.15 -3.48 6.94
N GLU A 284 -9.82 -4.62 6.33
CA GLU A 284 -10.76 -5.52 5.66
C GLU A 284 -10.69 -6.90 6.32
N THR A 285 -11.85 -7.44 6.68
CA THR A 285 -11.96 -8.73 7.36
C THR A 285 -12.33 -9.86 6.39
N CYS A 286 -11.89 -11.09 6.67
CA CYS A 286 -12.31 -12.26 5.88
C CYS A 286 -13.68 -12.79 6.30
N ARG A 287 -14.13 -12.44 7.51
CA ARG A 287 -15.42 -12.77 8.11
C ARG A 287 -15.88 -11.57 8.91
N TYR A 288 -17.20 -11.44 9.09
CA TYR A 288 -17.75 -10.36 9.90
C TYR A 288 -17.16 -10.34 11.32
N ASP A 289 -16.49 -9.24 11.63
CA ASP A 289 -15.87 -8.97 12.93
C ASP A 289 -16.91 -8.36 13.87
N LYS A 290 -17.16 -9.06 14.97
CA LYS A 290 -18.16 -8.68 15.98
C LYS A 290 -17.59 -7.79 17.08
N TYR A 291 -16.28 -7.64 17.20
CA TYR A 291 -15.61 -7.06 18.36
C TYR A 291 -15.02 -5.68 18.08
N SER A 292 -14.46 -5.46 16.89
CA SER A 292 -13.70 -4.22 16.58
C SER A 292 -14.49 -2.92 16.70
N HIS A 293 -15.81 -2.97 16.54
CA HIS A 293 -16.68 -1.80 16.72
C HIS A 293 -16.52 -1.17 18.13
N MET A 294 -16.21 -1.96 19.16
CA MET A 294 -16.06 -1.49 20.54
C MET A 294 -14.87 -0.56 20.75
N PHE A 295 -13.88 -0.61 19.86
CA PHE A 295 -12.57 0.02 20.06
C PHE A 295 -12.17 0.99 18.95
N ILE A 296 -12.63 0.75 17.72
CA ILE A 296 -12.19 1.49 16.52
C ILE A 296 -12.44 2.98 16.63
N ALA A 297 -13.62 3.40 17.11
CA ALA A 297 -13.97 4.81 17.22
C ALA A 297 -12.97 5.54 18.12
N ASN A 298 -12.80 5.10 19.37
CA ASN A 298 -11.85 5.67 20.33
C ASN A 298 -10.39 5.60 19.85
N THR A 299 -10.05 4.62 19.01
CA THR A 299 -8.70 4.45 18.48
C THR A 299 -8.40 5.48 17.39
N LEU A 300 -9.33 5.73 16.48
CA LEU A 300 -9.11 6.58 15.31
C LEU A 300 -9.55 8.04 15.53
N CYS A 301 -10.57 8.27 16.36
CA CYS A 301 -10.52 9.16 17.53
C CYS A 301 -9.76 10.48 17.44
N ASN A 302 -8.44 10.43 17.41
CA ASN A 302 -7.54 11.58 17.54
C ASN A 302 -6.43 11.57 16.48
N LYS A 303 -6.66 10.88 15.35
CA LYS A 303 -5.67 10.69 14.29
C LYS A 303 -6.04 11.52 13.05
N ASN A 304 -5.03 12.04 12.36
CA ASN A 304 -5.21 12.83 11.14
C ASN A 304 -5.32 11.92 9.90
N ILE A 305 -6.36 11.08 9.90
CA ILE A 305 -6.60 10.12 8.82
C ILE A 305 -7.20 10.85 7.61
N THR A 306 -6.51 10.77 6.47
CA THR A 306 -6.95 11.31 5.19
C THR A 306 -7.59 10.25 4.29
N THR A 307 -7.26 8.97 4.50
CA THR A 307 -7.80 7.84 3.74
C THR A 307 -8.26 6.77 4.72
N LEU A 308 -9.55 6.50 4.72
CA LEU A 308 -10.17 5.49 5.58
C LEU A 308 -10.91 4.47 4.73
N GLU A 309 -10.47 3.21 4.82
CA GLU A 309 -11.08 2.06 4.16
C GLU A 309 -11.40 1.00 5.23
N ILE A 310 -12.67 0.79 5.54
CA ILE A 310 -13.10 -0.21 6.53
C ILE A 310 -14.12 -1.13 5.89
N SER A 311 -13.93 -2.44 6.02
CA SER A 311 -14.90 -3.42 5.56
C SER A 311 -15.05 -4.58 6.54
N GLY A 312 -16.30 -5.04 6.71
CA GLY A 312 -16.61 -6.29 7.39
C GLY A 312 -16.61 -6.23 8.92
N ILE A 313 -16.69 -5.03 9.53
CA ILE A 313 -17.04 -4.89 10.96
C ILE A 313 -18.57 -4.88 11.09
N TYR A 314 -19.12 -5.87 11.79
CA TYR A 314 -20.57 -6.15 11.80
C TYR A 314 -21.40 -5.07 12.50
N GLU A 315 -20.93 -4.63 13.67
CA GLU A 315 -21.65 -3.74 14.58
C GLU A 315 -21.23 -2.26 14.43
N LEU A 316 -20.43 -1.91 13.41
CA LEU A 316 -19.99 -0.53 13.20
C LEU A 316 -21.17 0.35 12.77
N THR A 317 -21.44 1.42 13.53
CA THR A 317 -22.57 2.32 13.30
C THR A 317 -22.15 3.67 12.72
N GLY A 318 -23.13 4.43 12.21
CA GLY A 318 -22.91 5.81 11.78
C GLY A 318 -22.41 6.73 12.91
N ASN A 319 -22.72 6.43 14.17
CA ASN A 319 -22.21 7.20 15.31
C ASN A 319 -20.70 6.98 15.52
N ASP A 320 -20.25 5.74 15.37
CA ASP A 320 -18.82 5.40 15.43
C ASP A 320 -18.06 6.13 14.32
N LEU A 321 -18.60 6.07 13.09
CA LEU A 321 -18.02 6.75 11.94
C LEU A 321 -18.02 8.28 12.11
N ALA A 322 -19.08 8.86 12.69
CA ALA A 322 -19.13 10.28 13.04
C ALA A 322 -18.02 10.64 14.03
N GLN A 323 -17.77 9.81 15.05
CA GLN A 323 -16.72 10.05 16.03
C GLN A 323 -15.31 9.97 15.40
N ILE A 324 -15.11 9.07 14.43
CA ILE A 324 -13.83 8.93 13.70
C ILE A 324 -13.58 10.14 12.80
N SER A 325 -14.62 10.65 12.14
CA SER A 325 -14.53 11.65 11.06
C SER A 325 -14.71 13.09 11.51
N ARG A 326 -15.28 13.33 12.70
CA ARG A 326 -15.60 14.67 13.22
C ARG A 326 -14.44 15.67 13.08
N GLN A 327 -14.72 16.80 12.41
CA GLN A 327 -13.79 17.92 12.21
C GLN A 327 -12.46 17.52 11.53
N ARG A 328 -12.48 16.48 10.69
CA ARG A 328 -11.29 16.02 9.98
C ARG A 328 -11.49 16.02 8.47
N PRO A 329 -10.59 16.66 7.71
CA PRO A 329 -10.66 16.58 6.26
C PRO A 329 -10.20 15.18 5.80
N MET A 330 -11.16 14.33 5.47
CA MET A 330 -10.92 13.06 4.78
C MET A 330 -10.91 13.30 3.27
N LYS A 331 -9.95 12.71 2.57
CA LYS A 331 -9.88 12.72 1.09
C LYS A 331 -10.58 11.51 0.49
N HIS A 332 -10.44 10.34 1.12
CA HIS A 332 -11.05 9.11 0.66
C HIS A 332 -11.74 8.43 1.84
N LEU A 333 -13.02 8.10 1.65
CA LEU A 333 -13.85 7.44 2.65
C LEU A 333 -14.56 6.25 2.01
N SER A 334 -14.27 5.06 2.51
CA SER A 334 -14.84 3.80 2.06
C SER A 334 -15.18 2.96 3.27
N VAL A 335 -16.48 2.78 3.54
CA VAL A 335 -16.94 1.99 4.69
C VAL A 335 -18.02 1.02 4.24
N LEU A 336 -17.64 -0.26 4.13
CA LEU A 336 -18.48 -1.36 3.67
C LEU A 336 -18.80 -2.28 4.86
N CYS A 337 -19.73 -1.83 5.70
CA CYS A 337 -20.14 -2.50 6.93
C CYS A 337 -21.66 -2.67 6.96
N PRO A 338 -22.21 -3.80 7.46
CA PRO A 338 -23.64 -4.11 7.38
C PRO A 338 -24.59 -3.06 7.98
N LYS A 339 -24.15 -2.34 9.02
CA LYS A 339 -24.95 -1.31 9.70
C LYS A 339 -24.69 0.11 9.20
N ILE A 340 -23.83 0.28 8.20
CA ILE A 340 -23.57 1.56 7.55
C ILE A 340 -24.37 1.61 6.25
N ASN A 341 -25.36 2.49 6.23
CA ASN A 341 -26.20 2.75 5.06
C ASN A 341 -26.02 4.19 4.57
N ALA A 342 -26.62 4.54 3.43
CA ALA A 342 -26.58 5.89 2.88
C ALA A 342 -26.98 6.97 3.92
N ALA A 343 -28.06 6.73 4.67
CA ALA A 343 -28.53 7.68 5.68
C ALA A 343 -27.51 7.95 6.80
N SER A 344 -26.62 7.00 7.08
CA SER A 344 -25.55 7.16 8.07
C SER A 344 -24.63 8.34 7.73
N TYR A 345 -24.38 8.57 6.44
CA TYR A 345 -23.53 9.65 5.94
C TYR A 345 -24.14 11.04 6.13
N LEU A 346 -25.46 11.13 6.36
CA LEU A 346 -26.13 12.40 6.65
C LEU A 346 -26.10 12.77 8.15
N ASN A 347 -25.47 11.97 9.00
CA ASN A 347 -25.24 12.33 10.39
C ASN A 347 -24.31 13.55 10.48
N SER A 348 -24.68 14.55 11.29
CA SER A 348 -23.96 15.82 11.47
C SER A 348 -22.43 15.68 11.60
N GLY A 349 -21.93 14.66 12.31
CA GLY A 349 -20.48 14.47 12.48
C GLY A 349 -19.75 13.94 11.24
N ILE A 350 -20.46 13.33 10.29
CA ILE A 350 -19.90 12.79 9.04
C ILE A 350 -20.08 13.79 7.90
N VAL A 351 -21.19 14.53 7.88
CA VAL A 351 -21.53 15.50 6.81
C VAL A 351 -20.40 16.50 6.56
N GLU A 352 -19.79 17.04 7.61
CA GLU A 352 -18.63 17.95 7.49
C GLU A 352 -17.46 17.29 6.75
N SER A 353 -17.24 15.99 6.94
CA SER A 353 -16.18 15.26 6.25
C SER A 353 -16.52 15.05 4.77
N ILE A 354 -17.77 14.74 4.45
CA ILE A 354 -18.25 14.51 3.08
C ILE A 354 -18.01 15.73 2.19
N GLU A 355 -18.14 16.93 2.73
CA GLU A 355 -17.89 18.19 2.01
C GLU A 355 -16.42 18.32 1.54
N HIS A 356 -15.49 17.57 2.14
CA HIS A 356 -14.05 17.59 1.83
C HIS A 356 -13.54 16.33 1.10
N VAL A 357 -14.37 15.29 1.03
CA VAL A 357 -14.02 14.02 0.40
C VAL A 357 -13.90 14.19 -1.12
N HIS A 358 -12.83 13.63 -1.68
CA HIS A 358 -12.62 13.51 -3.12
C HIS A 358 -13.32 12.26 -3.65
N THR A 359 -13.28 11.18 -2.87
CA THR A 359 -13.87 9.89 -3.25
C THR A 359 -14.63 9.26 -2.09
N LEU A 360 -15.92 9.03 -2.27
CA LEU A 360 -16.78 8.33 -1.33
C LEU A 360 -17.22 7.00 -1.93
N LEU A 361 -16.92 5.87 -1.30
CA LEU A 361 -17.44 4.55 -1.69
C LEU A 361 -18.63 4.16 -0.81
N LEU A 362 -19.75 3.84 -1.46
CA LEU A 362 -20.96 3.30 -0.82
C LEU A 362 -21.28 1.90 -1.37
N GLN A 363 -21.80 1.03 -0.50
CA GLN A 363 -22.39 -0.24 -0.91
C GLN A 363 -23.92 -0.14 -0.85
N CYS A 364 -24.58 -0.54 -1.93
CA CYS A 364 -26.01 -0.79 -1.99
C CYS A 364 -26.21 -2.29 -2.10
N ASP A 365 -26.73 -2.91 -1.04
CA ASP A 365 -27.02 -4.33 -1.07
C ASP A 365 -28.27 -4.65 -1.91
N SER A 366 -28.56 -5.94 -2.07
CA SER A 366 -29.73 -6.40 -2.83
C SER A 366 -31.10 -5.96 -2.28
N THR A 367 -31.15 -5.42 -1.06
CA THR A 367 -32.37 -4.91 -0.42
C THR A 367 -32.62 -3.44 -0.72
N PHE A 368 -31.67 -2.74 -1.33
CA PHE A 368 -31.81 -1.34 -1.75
C PHE A 368 -32.96 -1.17 -2.75
N MET A 369 -33.92 -0.31 -2.43
CA MET A 369 -35.15 -0.16 -3.20
C MET A 369 -35.03 1.04 -4.14
N LEU A 370 -34.73 0.78 -5.42
CA LEU A 370 -34.56 1.82 -6.45
C LEU A 370 -35.75 2.79 -6.59
N ASP A 371 -36.96 2.35 -6.23
CA ASP A 371 -38.19 3.14 -6.32
C ASP A 371 -38.53 3.88 -5.00
N ASN A 372 -37.73 3.69 -3.95
CA ASN A 372 -37.94 4.35 -2.67
C ASN A 372 -37.53 5.83 -2.76
N MET A 373 -38.52 6.71 -2.61
CA MET A 373 -38.32 8.15 -2.69
C MET A 373 -37.45 8.70 -1.55
N ASP A 374 -37.45 8.07 -0.37
CA ASP A 374 -36.66 8.53 0.76
C ASP A 374 -35.18 8.13 0.62
N GLU A 375 -34.90 6.91 0.13
CA GLU A 375 -33.53 6.49 -0.24
C GLU A 375 -32.96 7.37 -1.34
N ARG A 376 -33.78 7.68 -2.35
CA ARG A 376 -33.39 8.60 -3.42
C ARG A 376 -33.05 9.99 -2.89
N LYS A 377 -33.93 10.60 -2.09
CA LYS A 377 -33.67 11.91 -1.47
C LYS A 377 -32.41 11.88 -0.62
N THR A 378 -32.16 10.79 0.10
CA THR A 378 -30.94 10.60 0.89
C THR A 378 -29.70 10.67 0.00
N MET A 379 -29.69 9.94 -1.12
CA MET A 379 -28.56 9.96 -2.05
C MET A 379 -28.37 11.32 -2.74
N GLU A 380 -29.47 11.99 -3.12
CA GLU A 380 -29.41 13.36 -3.65
C GLU A 380 -28.79 14.33 -2.64
N GLN A 381 -29.13 14.21 -1.36
CA GLN A 381 -28.55 15.04 -0.30
C GLN A 381 -27.06 14.78 -0.14
N ILE A 382 -26.62 13.52 -0.14
CA ILE A 382 -25.19 13.17 -0.06
C ILE A 382 -24.43 13.79 -1.23
N LEU A 383 -24.89 13.56 -2.46
CA LEU A 383 -24.24 14.05 -3.68
C LEU A 383 -24.16 15.58 -3.75
N ARG A 384 -25.17 16.29 -3.24
CA ARG A 384 -25.18 17.75 -3.16
C ARG A 384 -24.23 18.29 -2.09
N ARG A 385 -23.96 17.53 -1.03
CA ARG A 385 -22.99 17.89 0.02
C ARG A 385 -21.56 17.67 -0.43
N MET A 386 -21.31 16.66 -1.24
CA MET A 386 -19.99 16.40 -1.79
C MET A 386 -19.52 17.56 -2.69
N LYS A 387 -18.22 17.84 -2.68
CA LYS A 387 -17.59 18.87 -3.52
C LYS A 387 -17.81 18.59 -5.02
N ASP A 388 -17.89 19.63 -5.84
CA ASP A 388 -18.12 19.47 -7.29
C ASP A 388 -17.09 18.60 -8.02
N SER A 389 -15.84 18.63 -7.57
CA SER A 389 -14.74 17.85 -8.12
C SER A 389 -14.63 16.44 -7.54
N SER A 390 -15.60 15.99 -6.75
CA SER A 390 -15.57 14.67 -6.11
C SER A 390 -16.33 13.64 -6.92
N HIS A 391 -16.01 12.37 -6.67
CA HIS A 391 -16.63 11.22 -7.30
C HIS A 391 -17.31 10.35 -6.25
N LEU A 392 -18.54 9.94 -6.55
CA LEU A 392 -19.21 8.89 -5.80
C LEU A 392 -18.91 7.55 -6.46
N GLU A 393 -18.29 6.66 -5.71
CA GLU A 393 -18.11 5.26 -6.06
C GLU A 393 -19.25 4.44 -5.45
N VAL A 394 -19.84 3.55 -6.24
CA VAL A 394 -20.98 2.74 -5.82
C VAL A 394 -20.70 1.29 -6.17
N LEU A 395 -20.64 0.44 -5.15
CA LEU A 395 -20.77 -1.01 -5.30
C LEU A 395 -22.24 -1.38 -5.12
N HIS A 396 -22.89 -1.89 -6.17
CA HIS A 396 -24.30 -2.25 -6.13
C HIS A 396 -24.49 -3.74 -6.37
N ASP A 397 -25.00 -4.44 -5.37
CA ASP A 397 -25.29 -5.88 -5.44
C ASP A 397 -26.56 -6.09 -6.27
N VAL A 398 -26.42 -6.68 -7.46
CA VAL A 398 -27.54 -6.88 -8.38
C VAL A 398 -27.82 -8.37 -8.51
N SER A 399 -29.07 -8.78 -8.25
CA SER A 399 -29.44 -10.16 -8.56
C SER A 399 -29.22 -10.41 -10.05
N ASN A 400 -28.62 -11.55 -10.40
CA ASN A 400 -28.05 -11.92 -11.71
C ASN A 400 -29.08 -11.92 -12.88
N ARG A 401 -29.73 -10.78 -13.14
CA ARG A 401 -30.89 -10.55 -14.00
C ARG A 401 -30.69 -9.23 -14.77
N VAL A 402 -30.72 -9.34 -16.10
CA VAL A 402 -30.51 -8.21 -17.04
C VAL A 402 -31.48 -7.04 -16.78
N ALA A 403 -32.75 -7.34 -16.49
CA ALA A 403 -33.75 -6.30 -16.25
C ALA A 403 -33.46 -5.47 -14.98
N GLN A 404 -32.95 -6.09 -13.92
CA GLN A 404 -32.60 -5.40 -12.68
C GLN A 404 -31.32 -4.58 -12.85
N ALA A 405 -30.31 -5.12 -13.51
CA ALA A 405 -29.10 -4.37 -13.87
C ALA A 405 -29.44 -3.14 -14.71
N ALA A 406 -30.34 -3.29 -15.71
CA ALA A 406 -30.77 -2.17 -16.54
C ALA A 406 -31.48 -1.07 -15.73
N ARG A 407 -32.34 -1.46 -14.78
CA ARG A 407 -32.98 -0.52 -13.85
C ARG A 407 -31.97 0.19 -12.95
N THR A 408 -31.00 -0.55 -12.42
CA THR A 408 -29.95 -0.05 -11.53
C THR A 408 -29.09 1.00 -12.24
N ILE A 409 -28.58 0.69 -13.43
CA ILE A 409 -27.79 1.63 -14.23
C ILE A 409 -28.64 2.87 -14.57
N SER A 410 -29.91 2.69 -14.96
CA SER A 410 -30.81 3.80 -15.25
C SER A 410 -31.08 4.69 -14.04
N TYR A 411 -31.17 4.12 -12.83
CA TYR A 411 -31.34 4.86 -11.59
C TYR A 411 -30.13 5.79 -11.35
N TRP A 412 -28.91 5.25 -11.41
CA TRP A 412 -27.70 6.04 -11.20
C TRP A 412 -27.48 7.10 -12.27
N LEU A 413 -27.82 6.81 -13.54
CA LEU A 413 -27.80 7.81 -14.61
C LEU A 413 -28.77 8.96 -14.34
N GLN A 414 -29.97 8.66 -13.85
CA GLN A 414 -30.94 9.70 -13.52
C GLN A 414 -30.47 10.55 -12.34
N LEU A 415 -29.93 9.91 -11.29
CA LEU A 415 -29.41 10.61 -10.12
C LEU A 415 -28.21 11.49 -10.47
N SER A 416 -27.29 10.99 -11.30
CA SER A 416 -26.15 11.74 -11.83
C SER A 416 -26.61 12.96 -12.63
N LYS A 417 -27.64 12.82 -13.47
CA LYS A 417 -28.23 13.94 -14.23
C LYS A 417 -28.83 15.01 -13.32
N GLU A 418 -29.56 14.61 -12.28
CA GLU A 418 -30.26 15.52 -11.37
C GLU A 418 -29.33 16.27 -10.42
N THR A 419 -28.19 15.66 -10.09
CA THR A 419 -27.19 16.25 -9.19
C THR A 419 -26.04 16.89 -9.93
N ASN A 420 -25.92 16.69 -11.25
CA ASN A 420 -24.77 17.07 -12.07
C ASN A 420 -23.45 16.55 -11.46
N ARG A 421 -23.45 15.28 -11.03
CA ARG A 421 -22.32 14.60 -10.40
C ARG A 421 -21.88 13.39 -11.23
N THR A 422 -20.58 13.12 -11.21
CA THR A 422 -20.02 11.91 -11.83
C THR A 422 -20.11 10.76 -10.84
N ILE A 423 -20.66 9.62 -11.29
CA ILE A 423 -20.80 8.42 -10.47
C ILE A 423 -20.00 7.29 -11.11
N ILE A 424 -19.17 6.61 -10.33
CA ILE A 424 -18.46 5.40 -10.73
C ILE A 424 -19.23 4.21 -10.14
N LEU A 425 -19.74 3.34 -11.00
CA LEU A 425 -20.64 2.25 -10.64
C LEU A 425 -19.98 0.92 -10.94
N LYS A 426 -19.91 0.03 -9.95
CA LYS A 426 -19.57 -1.38 -10.12
C LYS A 426 -20.77 -2.23 -9.70
N LEU A 427 -21.19 -3.14 -10.58
CA LEU A 427 -22.25 -4.09 -10.28
C LEU A 427 -21.65 -5.41 -9.79
N SER A 428 -22.04 -5.84 -8.60
CA SER A 428 -21.66 -7.12 -7.99
C SER A 428 -22.73 -8.19 -8.24
N ASP A 429 -22.33 -9.46 -8.10
CA ASP A 429 -23.20 -10.65 -8.22
C ASP A 429 -23.90 -10.84 -9.58
N ILE A 430 -23.34 -10.25 -10.62
CA ILE A 430 -23.82 -10.36 -12.01
C ILE A 430 -22.65 -10.65 -12.96
N SER A 431 -22.89 -11.41 -14.03
CA SER A 431 -21.88 -11.66 -15.07
C SER A 431 -21.71 -10.48 -16.02
N GLN A 432 -20.50 -10.29 -16.54
CA GLN A 432 -20.19 -9.25 -17.53
C GLN A 432 -21.14 -9.30 -18.74
N GLU A 433 -21.40 -10.50 -19.26
CA GLU A 433 -22.33 -10.70 -20.38
C GLU A 433 -23.73 -10.09 -20.11
N LYS A 434 -24.24 -10.25 -18.89
CA LYS A 434 -25.55 -9.70 -18.52
C LYS A 434 -25.50 -8.19 -18.28
N ILE A 435 -24.38 -7.67 -17.81
CA ILE A 435 -24.14 -6.22 -17.74
C ILE A 435 -24.18 -5.64 -19.17
N ASP A 436 -23.47 -6.25 -20.12
CA ASP A 436 -23.42 -5.82 -21.52
C ASP A 436 -24.81 -5.88 -22.18
N GLN A 437 -25.57 -6.95 -21.93
CA GLN A 437 -26.97 -7.05 -22.37
C GLN A 437 -27.86 -5.97 -21.74
N ALA A 438 -27.64 -5.61 -20.47
CA ALA A 438 -28.39 -4.58 -19.77
C ALA A 438 -28.10 -3.19 -20.35
N ILE A 439 -26.83 -2.89 -20.63
CA ILE A 439 -26.39 -1.68 -21.33
C ILE A 439 -27.07 -1.59 -22.70
N GLY A 440 -26.96 -2.64 -23.51
CA GLY A 440 -27.58 -2.70 -24.84
C GLY A 440 -29.10 -2.60 -24.81
N ARG A 441 -29.74 -3.03 -23.72
CA ARG A 441 -31.18 -2.83 -23.49
C ARG A 441 -31.50 -1.37 -23.16
N ILE A 442 -30.73 -0.70 -22.31
CA ILE A 442 -30.92 0.72 -21.97
C ILE A 442 -30.74 1.58 -23.21
N MET A 443 -29.64 1.40 -23.95
CA MET A 443 -29.35 2.20 -25.14
C MET A 443 -30.41 2.06 -26.24
N ARG A 444 -31.06 0.90 -26.35
CA ARG A 444 -32.16 0.69 -27.33
C ARG A 444 -33.53 1.21 -26.86
N LYS A 445 -33.77 1.27 -25.55
CA LYS A 445 -35.09 1.62 -24.99
C LYS A 445 -35.18 3.07 -24.50
N CYS A 446 -34.04 3.72 -24.29
CA CYS A 446 -33.98 5.06 -23.75
C CYS A 446 -33.18 5.95 -24.70
N ASP A 447 -33.89 6.67 -25.57
CA ASP A 447 -33.31 7.56 -26.60
C ASP A 447 -32.45 8.70 -26.01
N SER A 448 -32.54 8.92 -24.70
CA SER A 448 -31.75 9.92 -23.97
C SER A 448 -30.43 9.40 -23.40
N VAL A 449 -30.11 8.12 -23.57
CA VAL A 449 -28.88 7.51 -23.03
C VAL A 449 -27.89 7.21 -24.15
N PHE A 450 -26.68 7.77 -24.03
CA PHE A 450 -25.63 7.63 -25.03
C PHE A 450 -24.34 7.06 -24.44
N LYS A 451 -23.64 6.25 -25.23
CA LYS A 451 -22.25 5.87 -24.94
C LYS A 451 -21.36 7.07 -25.26
N ALA A 452 -20.67 7.60 -24.25
CA ALA A 452 -19.76 8.74 -24.41
C ALA A 452 -18.33 8.29 -24.71
N SER A 453 -17.83 7.31 -23.95
CA SER A 453 -16.51 6.72 -24.16
C SER A 453 -16.48 5.28 -23.63
N ALA A 454 -15.46 4.52 -24.01
CA ALA A 454 -15.15 3.22 -23.45
C ALA A 454 -13.63 3.07 -23.38
N SER A 455 -13.15 2.52 -22.26
CA SER A 455 -11.80 2.00 -22.09
C SER A 455 -11.86 0.47 -21.97
N CYS A 456 -10.70 -0.16 -21.76
CA CYS A 456 -10.62 -1.59 -21.45
C CYS A 456 -11.23 -1.94 -20.09
N THR A 457 -11.46 -0.95 -19.22
CA THR A 457 -11.79 -1.13 -17.81
C THR A 457 -13.15 -0.54 -17.42
N ALA A 458 -13.63 0.46 -18.17
CA ALA A 458 -14.89 1.14 -17.90
C ALA A 458 -15.63 1.57 -19.17
N LEU A 459 -16.95 1.62 -19.07
CA LEU A 459 -17.85 2.20 -20.06
C LEU A 459 -18.49 3.47 -19.49
N VAL A 460 -18.37 4.59 -20.20
CA VAL A 460 -19.03 5.85 -19.80
C VAL A 460 -20.35 6.01 -20.52
N LEU A 461 -21.43 6.01 -19.73
CA LEU A 461 -22.79 6.29 -20.17
C LEU A 461 -23.20 7.70 -19.77
N THR A 462 -23.93 8.37 -20.65
CA THR A 462 -24.45 9.73 -20.43
C THR A 462 -25.95 9.78 -20.56
N ARG A 463 -26.57 10.68 -19.78
CA ARG A 463 -27.98 11.06 -19.94
C ARG A 463 -28.13 12.56 -19.72
N GLY A 464 -28.12 13.33 -20.81
CA GLY A 464 -27.98 14.79 -20.73
C GLY A 464 -26.60 15.17 -20.17
N ILE A 465 -26.56 15.95 -19.09
CA ILE A 465 -25.31 16.34 -18.41
C ILE A 465 -24.79 15.27 -17.44
N GLY A 466 -25.62 14.30 -17.05
CA GLY A 466 -25.23 13.22 -16.14
C GLY A 466 -24.28 12.21 -16.79
N ARG A 467 -23.31 11.72 -16.02
CA ARG A 467 -22.26 10.76 -16.41
C ARG A 467 -22.12 9.65 -15.37
N VAL A 468 -22.21 8.41 -15.85
CA VAL A 468 -21.92 7.20 -15.05
C VAL A 468 -20.79 6.43 -15.72
N HIS A 469 -19.73 6.17 -14.96
CA HIS A 469 -18.62 5.30 -15.34
C HIS A 469 -18.95 3.91 -14.82
N LEU A 470 -19.29 2.98 -15.70
CA LEU A 470 -19.62 1.61 -15.35
C LEU A 470 -18.36 0.76 -15.47
N LEU A 471 -17.84 0.30 -14.33
CA LEU A 471 -16.68 -0.57 -14.27
C LEU A 471 -17.04 -1.99 -14.72
N ASP A 472 -16.10 -2.66 -15.37
CA ASP A 472 -16.25 -4.08 -15.65
C ASP A 472 -16.14 -4.93 -14.36
N ASN A 473 -16.39 -6.23 -14.48
CA ASN A 473 -16.29 -7.13 -13.35
C ASN A 473 -14.86 -7.29 -12.79
N HIS A 474 -13.84 -7.07 -13.61
CA HIS A 474 -12.44 -7.36 -13.28
C HIS A 474 -11.68 -6.15 -12.72
N THR A 475 -12.19 -4.94 -12.94
CA THR A 475 -11.59 -3.65 -12.57
C THR A 475 -12.12 -3.21 -11.21
N TRP A 476 -11.24 -2.83 -10.30
CA TRP A 476 -11.65 -2.25 -9.02
C TRP A 476 -11.57 -0.72 -9.02
N PHE A 477 -12.23 -0.09 -8.07
CA PHE A 477 -12.19 1.37 -7.91
C PHE A 477 -10.75 1.88 -7.78
N GLY A 478 -10.44 3.00 -8.43
CA GLY A 478 -9.11 3.63 -8.43
C GLY A 478 -8.06 2.97 -9.34
N GLU A 479 -8.42 1.96 -10.15
CA GLU A 479 -7.51 1.37 -11.15
C GLU A 479 -7.49 2.16 -12.48
N ASP A 480 -8.47 3.06 -12.70
CA ASP A 480 -8.72 3.78 -13.97
C ASP A 480 -8.17 5.21 -14.04
N ASP A 481 -7.67 5.77 -12.93
CA ASP A 481 -7.22 7.17 -12.85
C ASP A 481 -5.95 7.47 -13.67
N ASP A 482 -5.41 6.48 -14.40
CA ASP A 482 -4.13 6.54 -15.13
C ASP A 482 -4.24 7.06 -16.58
N GLU A 483 -5.44 7.42 -17.08
CA GLU A 483 -5.68 7.90 -18.46
C GLU A 483 -6.21 9.34 -18.62
N SER A 484 -6.34 10.14 -17.55
CA SER A 484 -6.79 11.55 -17.65
C SER A 484 -5.68 12.59 -17.50
#